data_AF-A0A2C9LJB9-F1
#
_entry.id   AF-A0A2C9LJB9-F1
#
_cell.length_a   1.000
_cell.length_b   1.000
_cell.length_c   1.000
_cell.angle_alpha   90.00
_cell.angle_beta   90.00
_cell.angle_gamma   90.00
#
_symmetry.space_group_name_H-M   'P 1'
#
loop_
_entity.id
_entity.type
_entity.pdbx_description
1 polymer ?
#
loop_
_entity_poly.entity_id
_entity_poly.type
_entity_poly.pdbx_seq_one_letter_code
_entity_poly.pdbx_strand_id
1 'polypeptide(L)'
;DRSTTLKVLFEIINSHIEADKQIIIASDKMVKELSGFESRFITRFNSGAIKRVSFFTEDESNIQYTTKVISNIFRELEIAPEEMTAQRILQTVANYYKIKPTDMLGTSRKGEFIVARHMAM
;
A
#
# COMPACT_ATOMS: atom_id res chain seq x y z
N ASP A 1 -17.04 0.38 -4.76
CA ASP A 1 -17.68 0.24 -3.44
C ASP A 1 -16.58 0.22 -2.39
N ARG A 2 -16.61 1.17 -1.44
CA ARG A 2 -15.55 1.35 -0.42
C ARG A 2 -15.40 0.12 0.47
N SER A 3 -16.52 -0.55 0.78
CA SER A 3 -16.53 -1.74 1.63
C SER A 3 -15.74 -2.90 1.02
N THR A 4 -15.92 -3.12 -0.29
CA THR A 4 -15.20 -4.16 -1.03
C THR A 4 -13.69 -3.89 -1.06
N THR A 5 -13.28 -2.65 -1.33
CA THR A 5 -11.85 -2.28 -1.35
C THR A 5 -11.19 -2.49 0.01
N LEU A 6 -11.87 -2.09 1.11
CA LEU A 6 -11.36 -2.32 2.46
C LEU A 6 -11.27 -3.81 2.79
N LYS A 7 -12.25 -4.62 2.36
CA LYS A 7 -12.18 -6.08 2.55
C LYS A 7 -10.95 -6.68 1.87
N VAL A 8 -10.67 -6.30 0.62
CA VAL A 8 -9.51 -6.81 -0.12
C VAL A 8 -8.21 -6.33 0.51
N LEU A 9 -8.11 -5.06 0.93
CA LEU A 9 -6.94 -4.55 1.65
C LEU A 9 -6.67 -5.38 2.92
N PHE A 10 -7.72 -5.73 3.67
CA PHE A 10 -7.60 -6.56 4.86
C PHE A 10 -7.06 -7.95 4.55
N GLU A 11 -7.57 -8.59 3.49
CA GLU A 11 -7.11 -9.90 3.03
C GLU A 11 -5.64 -9.85 2.59
N ILE A 12 -5.22 -8.80 1.87
CA ILE A 12 -3.83 -8.58 1.47
C ILE A 12 -2.91 -8.47 2.69
N ILE A 13 -3.27 -7.61 3.66
CA ILE A 13 -2.46 -7.40 4.87
C ILE A 13 -2.31 -8.72 5.64
N ASN A 14 -3.41 -9.46 5.86
CA ASN A 14 -3.35 -10.72 6.58
C ASN A 14 -2.49 -11.76 5.85
N SER A 15 -2.69 -11.93 4.54
CA SER A 15 -1.90 -12.88 3.76
C SER A 15 -0.40 -12.56 3.79
N HIS A 16 -0.03 -11.28 3.86
CA HIS A 16 1.38 -10.87 3.98
C HIS A 16 1.93 -11.09 5.39
N ILE A 17 1.14 -10.81 6.44
CA ILE A 17 1.50 -11.12 7.83
C ILE A 17 1.70 -12.64 8.00
N GLU A 18 0.77 -13.45 7.49
CA GLU A 18 0.83 -14.92 7.56
C GLU A 18 2.03 -15.50 6.80
N ALA A 19 2.47 -14.82 5.73
CA ALA A 19 3.64 -15.19 4.95
C ALA A 19 4.96 -14.60 5.50
N ASP A 20 4.94 -14.03 6.70
CA ASP A 20 6.08 -13.35 7.36
C ASP A 20 6.75 -12.28 6.49
N LYS A 21 5.94 -11.59 5.68
CA LYS A 21 6.42 -10.50 4.82
C LYS A 21 6.40 -9.19 5.58
N GLN A 22 7.45 -8.40 5.37
CA GLN A 22 7.49 -7.04 5.86
C GLN A 22 6.45 -6.16 5.14
N ILE A 23 5.66 -5.42 5.91
CA ILE A 23 4.64 -4.50 5.41
C ILE A 23 5.01 -3.08 5.89
N ILE A 24 5.09 -2.15 4.95
CA ILE A 24 5.28 -0.72 5.24
C ILE A 24 4.00 0.01 4.85
N ILE A 25 3.44 0.75 5.81
CA ILE A 25 2.26 1.59 5.58
C ILE A 25 2.65 3.04 5.84
N ALA A 26 2.43 3.90 4.86
CA ALA A 26 2.64 5.34 4.98
C ALA A 26 1.28 6.05 5.05
N SER A 27 1.19 7.05 5.92
CA SER A 27 -0.04 7.83 6.16
C SER A 27 0.33 9.26 6.52
N ASP A 28 -0.50 10.20 6.07
CA ASP A 28 -0.42 11.63 6.43
C ASP A 28 -0.94 11.90 7.86
N LYS A 29 -1.79 11.02 8.37
CA LYS A 29 -2.38 11.07 9.72
C LYS A 29 -1.83 9.98 10.63
N MET A 30 -1.87 10.24 11.93
CA MET A 30 -1.58 9.20 12.92
C MET A 30 -2.65 8.09 12.86
N VAL A 31 -2.27 6.87 13.27
CA VAL A 31 -3.19 5.71 13.27
C VAL A 31 -4.49 6.00 14.03
N LYS A 32 -4.41 6.73 15.15
CA LYS A 32 -5.58 7.15 15.96
C LYS A 32 -6.53 8.14 15.26
N GLU A 33 -6.06 8.83 14.22
CA GLU A 33 -6.77 9.86 13.45
C GLU A 33 -7.29 9.32 12.10
N LEU A 34 -7.00 8.05 11.77
CA LEU A 34 -7.47 7.40 10.56
C LEU A 34 -8.97 7.13 10.64
N SER A 35 -9.77 7.94 9.94
CA SER A 35 -11.21 7.79 9.88
C SER A 35 -11.65 6.81 8.79
N GLY A 36 -12.71 6.05 9.09
CA GLY A 36 -13.33 5.11 8.16
C GLY A 36 -12.51 3.87 7.83
N PHE A 37 -11.65 3.47 8.76
CA PHE A 37 -11.16 2.11 8.95
C PHE A 37 -11.84 1.48 10.16
N GLU A 38 -12.11 0.18 10.08
CA GLU A 38 -12.66 -0.58 11.23
C GLU A 38 -11.57 -0.85 12.27
N SER A 39 -11.96 -1.11 13.52
CA SER A 39 -11.02 -1.34 14.64
C SER A 39 -9.97 -2.40 14.36
N ARG A 40 -10.30 -3.43 13.56
CA ARG A 40 -9.37 -4.50 13.16
C ARG A 40 -8.16 -4.03 12.34
N PHE A 41 -8.31 -2.94 11.58
CA PHE A 41 -7.21 -2.28 10.89
C PHE A 41 -6.36 -1.50 11.87
N ILE A 42 -7.01 -0.73 12.75
CA ILE A 42 -6.33 0.08 13.77
C ILE A 42 -5.44 -0.79 14.67
N THR A 43 -5.91 -1.96 15.10
CA THR A 43 -5.09 -2.90 15.89
C THR A 43 -3.86 -3.38 15.13
N ARG A 44 -3.98 -3.69 13.83
CA ARG A 44 -2.86 -4.13 12.97
C ARG A 44 -1.86 -3.01 12.69
N PHE A 45 -2.36 -1.80 12.45
CA PHE A 45 -1.49 -0.64 12.25
C PHE A 45 -0.69 -0.32 13.50
N ASN A 46 -1.27 -0.54 14.69
CA ASN A 46 -0.58 -0.35 15.97
C ASN A 46 0.29 -1.53 16.41
N SER A 47 0.17 -2.72 15.81
CA SER A 47 1.00 -3.87 16.20
C SER A 47 2.42 -3.79 15.65
N GLY A 48 2.67 -2.94 14.66
CA GLY A 48 3.99 -2.73 14.07
C GLY A 48 4.77 -1.57 14.70
N ALA A 49 5.98 -1.33 14.18
CA ALA A 49 6.76 -0.14 14.50
C ALA A 49 6.12 1.09 13.86
N ILE A 50 5.68 2.06 14.67
CA ILE A 50 5.15 3.35 14.19
C ILE A 50 6.20 4.43 14.42
N LYS A 51 6.62 5.10 13.35
CA LYS A 51 7.51 6.25 13.43
C LYS A 51 6.88 7.45 12.73
N ARG A 52 6.77 8.56 13.46
CA ARG A 52 6.51 9.86 12.82
C ARG A 52 7.78 10.27 12.08
N VAL A 53 7.65 10.51 10.79
CA VAL A 53 8.71 11.16 10.02
C VAL A 53 8.69 12.64 10.41
N SER A 54 9.43 12.98 11.46
CA SER A 54 9.71 14.34 11.88
C SER A 54 10.91 14.85 11.10
N PHE A 55 10.69 15.83 10.22
CA PHE A 55 11.73 16.44 9.41
C PHE A 55 12.59 17.35 10.29
N PHE A 56 13.89 17.08 10.38
CA PHE A 56 14.87 18.07 10.80
C PHE A 56 15.35 18.76 9.52
N THR A 57 14.77 19.91 9.20
CA THR A 57 15.41 20.87 8.30
C THR A 57 15.82 22.06 9.17
N GLU A 58 17.06 22.53 9.04
CA GLU A 58 17.48 23.80 9.64
C GLU A 58 16.84 25.00 8.93
N ASP A 59 16.28 24.78 7.73
CA ASP A 59 15.70 25.79 6.86
C ASP A 59 14.25 25.43 6.54
N GLU A 60 13.30 26.26 6.98
CA GLU A 60 11.84 26.06 6.88
C GLU A 60 11.32 26.16 5.43
N SER A 61 12.15 26.58 4.49
CA SER A 61 11.70 27.05 3.17
C SER A 61 11.69 26.00 2.05
N ASN A 62 12.30 24.82 2.25
CA ASN A 62 12.36 23.81 1.20
C ASN A 62 12.33 22.38 1.75
N ILE A 63 11.14 21.89 2.09
CA ILE A 63 10.91 20.48 2.43
C ILE A 63 10.96 19.65 1.13
N GLN A 64 12.15 19.43 0.58
CA GLN A 64 12.33 18.40 -0.42
C GLN A 64 12.47 17.04 0.27
N TYR A 65 11.46 16.20 0.08
CA TYR A 65 11.50 14.78 0.39
C TYR A 65 12.55 14.09 -0.48
N THR A 66 13.82 14.24 -0.11
CA THR A 66 14.94 13.68 -0.87
C THR A 66 15.02 12.19 -0.59
N THR A 67 15.38 11.40 -1.62
CA THR A 67 15.64 9.95 -1.53
C THR A 67 16.55 9.57 -0.35
N LYS A 68 17.45 10.49 0.05
CA LYS A 68 18.36 10.37 1.19
C LYS A 68 17.65 10.29 2.55
N VAL A 69 16.56 11.04 2.74
CA VAL A 69 15.77 11.01 4.01
C VAL A 69 15.04 9.68 4.11
N ILE A 70 14.41 9.24 3.02
CA ILE A 70 13.67 7.98 2.96
C ILE A 70 14.61 6.78 3.15
N SER A 71 15.74 6.74 2.44
CA SER A 71 16.74 5.67 2.60
C SER A 71 17.35 5.61 4.01
N ASN A 72 17.45 6.74 4.72
CA ASN A 72 17.90 6.74 6.11
C ASN A 72 16.86 6.15 7.08
N ILE A 73 15.56 6.39 6.85
CA ILE A 73 14.48 5.82 7.67
C ILE A 73 14.44 4.29 7.51
N PHE A 74 14.72 3.81 6.31
CA PHE A 74 14.62 2.40 5.94
C PHE A 74 16.00 1.74 5.78
N ARG A 75 17.05 2.27 6.42
CA ARG A 75 18.43 1.76 6.27
C ARG A 75 18.58 0.30 6.69
N GLU A 76 17.78 -0.14 7.65
CA GLU A 76 17.75 -1.52 8.16
C GLU A 76 16.90 -2.46 7.29
N LEU A 77 16.24 -1.94 6.26
CA LEU A 77 15.45 -2.75 5.34
C LEU A 77 16.34 -3.20 4.19
N GLU A 78 16.80 -4.45 4.25
CA GLU A 78 17.42 -5.14 3.11
C GLU A 78 16.34 -5.49 2.06
N ILE A 79 15.82 -4.46 1.39
CA ILE A 79 14.91 -4.65 0.27
C ILE A 79 15.78 -4.77 -0.97
N ALA A 80 15.83 -5.97 -1.56
CA ALA A 80 16.34 -6.10 -2.91
C ALA A 80 15.56 -5.12 -3.80
N PRO A 81 16.23 -4.14 -4.45
CA PRO A 81 15.54 -3.16 -5.26
C PRO A 81 14.93 -3.87 -6.45
N GLU A 82 13.66 -4.22 -6.32
CA GLU A 82 12.88 -4.81 -7.38
C GLU A 82 12.06 -3.67 -7.97
N GLU A 83 12.32 -3.32 -9.22
CA GLU A 83 11.66 -2.18 -9.84
C GLU A 83 10.14 -2.37 -9.84
N MET A 84 9.45 -1.44 -9.21
CA MET A 84 7.99 -1.39 -9.22
C MET A 84 7.55 -0.78 -10.56
N THR A 85 6.97 -1.62 -11.42
CA THR A 85 6.44 -1.21 -12.72
C THR A 85 4.91 -1.30 -12.75
N ALA A 86 4.26 -0.48 -13.57
CA ALA A 86 2.81 -0.57 -13.78
C ALA A 86 2.38 -1.98 -14.23
N GLN A 87 3.21 -2.64 -15.04
CA GLN A 87 2.98 -4.02 -15.48
C GLN A 87 2.97 -5.01 -14.30
N ARG A 88 3.85 -4.81 -13.32
CA ARG A 88 3.90 -5.65 -12.11
C ARG A 88 2.67 -5.45 -11.23
N ILE A 89 2.18 -4.23 -11.09
CA ILE A 89 0.93 -3.92 -10.38
C ILE A 89 -0.23 -4.64 -11.09
N LEU A 90 -0.36 -4.45 -12.41
CA LEU A 90 -1.40 -5.10 -13.22
C LEU A 90 -1.35 -6.63 -13.12
N GLN A 91 -0.16 -7.22 -13.21
CA GLN A 91 0.00 -8.67 -13.10
C GLN A 91 -0.38 -9.19 -11.71
N THR A 92 0.03 -8.49 -10.65
CA THR A 92 -0.31 -8.86 -9.27
C THR A 92 -1.82 -8.83 -9.05
N VAL A 93 -2.49 -7.77 -9.50
CA VAL A 93 -3.95 -7.62 -9.36
C VAL A 93 -4.70 -8.65 -10.23
N ALA A 94 -4.24 -8.88 -11.46
CA ALA A 94 -4.80 -9.88 -12.36
C ALA A 94 -4.71 -11.30 -11.77
N ASN A 95 -3.55 -11.65 -11.19
CA ASN A 95 -3.34 -12.94 -10.52
C ASN A 95 -4.29 -13.12 -9.32
N TYR A 96 -4.48 -12.07 -8.51
CA TYR A 96 -5.38 -12.10 -7.37
C TYR A 96 -6.82 -12.41 -7.78
N TYR A 97 -7.33 -11.71 -8.80
CA TYR A 97 -8.69 -11.91 -9.31
C TYR A 97 -8.83 -13.08 -10.29
N LYS A 98 -7.74 -13.78 -10.60
CA LYS A 98 -7.69 -14.90 -11.58
C LYS A 98 -8.20 -14.50 -12.97
N ILE A 99 -7.84 -13.29 -13.42
CA ILE A 99 -8.18 -12.73 -14.74
C ILE A 99 -6.90 -12.44 -15.53
N LYS A 100 -7.00 -12.07 -16.81
CA LYS A 100 -5.83 -11.65 -17.59
C LYS A 100 -5.62 -10.13 -17.47
N PRO A 101 -4.37 -9.63 -17.50
CA PRO A 101 -4.11 -8.19 -17.54
C PRO A 101 -4.82 -7.49 -18.71
N THR A 102 -4.99 -8.18 -19.84
CA THR A 102 -5.74 -7.68 -21.00
C THR A 102 -7.22 -7.40 -20.69
N ASP A 103 -7.82 -8.18 -19.78
CA ASP A 103 -9.22 -8.02 -19.38
C ASP A 103 -9.41 -6.74 -18.54
N MET A 104 -8.36 -6.35 -17.80
CA MET A 104 -8.32 -5.09 -17.05
C MET A 104 -8.12 -3.87 -17.95
N LEU A 105 -7.41 -4.01 -19.07
CA LEU A 105 -7.21 -2.92 -20.03
C LEU A 105 -8.39 -2.77 -21.01
N GLY A 106 -9.24 -3.79 -21.12
CA GLY A 106 -10.39 -3.81 -22.01
C GLY A 106 -11.57 -2.92 -21.57
N THR A 107 -12.54 -2.76 -22.46
CA THR A 107 -13.74 -1.91 -22.25
C THR A 107 -14.90 -2.65 -21.57
N SER A 108 -14.79 -3.96 -21.36
CA SER A 108 -15.85 -4.80 -20.80
C SER A 108 -16.29 -4.30 -19.42
N ARG A 109 -17.61 -4.25 -19.18
CA ARG A 109 -18.20 -3.77 -17.91
C ARG A 109 -18.54 -4.91 -16.94
N LYS A 110 -17.97 -6.10 -17.12
CA LYS A 110 -18.13 -7.19 -16.15
C LYS A 110 -17.65 -6.73 -14.77
N GLY A 111 -18.45 -7.01 -13.74
CA GLY A 111 -18.19 -6.51 -12.38
C GLY A 111 -16.80 -6.86 -11.85
N GLU A 112 -16.36 -8.11 -12.08
CA GLU A 112 -15.01 -8.58 -11.72
C GLU A 112 -13.87 -7.76 -12.34
N PHE A 113 -13.99 -7.38 -13.62
CA PHE A 113 -12.98 -6.56 -14.32
C PHE A 113 -13.00 -5.10 -13.86
N ILE A 114 -14.17 -4.58 -13.49
CA ILE A 114 -14.30 -3.23 -12.94
C ILE A 114 -13.62 -3.15 -11.58
N VAL A 115 -13.90 -4.12 -10.69
CA VAL A 115 -13.30 -4.16 -9.35
C VAL A 115 -11.78 -4.31 -9.43
N ALA A 116 -11.28 -5.20 -10.29
CA ALA A 116 -9.84 -5.35 -10.52
C ALA A 116 -9.21 -4.05 -11.04
N ARG A 117 -9.83 -3.35 -12.00
CA ARG A 117 -9.34 -2.05 -12.48
C ARG A 117 -9.26 -1.01 -11.38
N HIS A 118 -10.31 -0.85 -10.59
CA HIS A 118 -10.32 0.11 -9.48
C HIS A 118 -9.29 -0.20 -8.38
N MET A 119 -8.77 -1.44 -8.32
CA MET A 119 -7.67 -1.76 -7.41
C MET A 119 -6.30 -1.39 -7.97
N ALA A 120 -6.14 -1.42 -9.30
CA ALA A 120 -4.86 -1.18 -9.97
C ALA A 120 -4.65 0.27 -10.42
N MET A 121 -5.74 1.03 -10.60
CA MET A 121 -5.80 2.41 -11.09
C MET A 121 -6.34 3.32 -10.01
#